data_AF-A0A2S7JHT4-F1
#
_entry.id   AF-A0A2S7JHT4-F1
#
_cell.length_a   1.000
_cell.length_b   1.000
_cell.length_c   1.000
_cell.angle_alpha   90.00
_cell.angle_beta   90.00
_cell.angle_gamma   90.00
#
_symmetry.space_group_name_H-M   'P 1'
#
loop_
_entity.id
_entity.type
_entity.pdbx_description
1 polymer ?
#
loop_
_entity_poly.entity_id
_entity_poly.type
_entity_poly.pdbx_seq_one_letter_code
_entity_poly.pdbx_strand_id
1 'polypeptide(L)'
;MLGLPATASTRDITKRISDLETFAELGKLKTYPLDLPSLGALDRSLEAIKDAARKIEQTEGRLFHSFFWFRAGDSVDELALDSLAAGNVDEAVELWDKQLGKKGTKKYTWRLNRGVLRLVRANGGMLDKDEMDEALEDLGFVIDDDLDNSIQDVLSGNESGLDRESLWRRVVDEVVGLVQSSAGTPYGKNALKIVESFWSFPAEARDYASSKIVNPLIEEVQEAIKVSEGLRAEEDLEELKAKNQLGKVEKIIEDLEEVLGEEDIRFQTIANAYADEVCACAVKALNNFKDPKLAMSLIQWADSLPSFSRVKSRIGENLEIIQGWVEEDEEDELFGELVKKLKVDVYTMTQASNMLEDMKRELAKIKAKVGSTDKRYITISSACAHRILGFLIDTVNEAQDSFSSRKNLTDLQSTIGQATGLTRKLLLLDLDGETRVRVNKNLETIEGINTSVTAAVTVRANRASSSSNILEQIPVWVWIVGVIFLLSMCSG
;
A
#
# COMPACT_ATOMS: atom_id res chain seq x y z
N MET A 1 -37.73 18.26 24.07
CA MET A 1 -38.78 17.41 24.70
C MET A 1 -39.73 18.13 25.62
N LEU A 2 -39.31 18.97 26.58
CA LEU A 2 -40.26 19.62 27.50
C LEU A 2 -40.74 21.00 27.04
N GLY A 3 -40.03 21.67 26.11
CA GLY A 3 -40.37 23.03 25.65
C GLY A 3 -40.11 24.09 26.72
N LEU A 4 -39.12 23.86 27.57
CA LEU A 4 -38.68 24.73 28.67
C LEU A 4 -37.21 25.09 28.49
N PRO A 5 -36.74 26.24 29.01
CA PRO A 5 -35.31 26.51 29.09
C PRO A 5 -34.66 25.59 30.13
N ALA A 6 -33.36 25.32 30.00
CA ALA A 6 -32.65 24.46 30.94
C ALA A 6 -32.55 25.04 32.36
N THR A 7 -32.75 26.36 32.51
CA THR A 7 -32.83 27.08 33.79
C THR A 7 -34.24 27.07 34.42
N ALA A 8 -35.20 26.34 33.85
CA ALA A 8 -36.56 26.25 34.40
C ALA A 8 -36.57 25.66 35.81
N SER A 9 -37.47 26.15 36.67
CA SER A 9 -37.59 25.66 38.05
C SER A 9 -38.10 24.22 38.09
N THR A 10 -37.77 23.46 39.15
CA THR A 10 -38.29 22.09 39.34
C THR A 10 -39.82 22.07 39.34
N ARG A 11 -40.47 23.12 39.87
CA ARG A 11 -41.93 23.28 39.84
C ARG A 11 -42.46 23.37 38.40
N ASP A 12 -41.82 24.15 37.55
CA ASP A 12 -42.23 24.32 36.15
C ASP A 12 -42.01 23.05 35.33
N ILE A 13 -40.89 22.35 35.60
CA ILE A 13 -40.59 21.04 35.00
C ILE A 13 -41.67 20.02 35.37
N THR A 14 -41.99 19.83 36.65
CA THR A 14 -43.03 18.89 37.09
C THR A 14 -44.39 19.23 36.49
N LYS A 15 -44.76 20.52 36.48
CA LYS A 15 -46.00 20.98 35.86
C LYS A 15 -46.03 20.64 34.37
N ARG A 16 -44.91 20.86 33.66
CA ARG A 16 -44.81 20.61 32.22
C ARG A 16 -44.87 19.14 31.87
N ILE A 17 -44.23 18.27 32.67
CA ILE A 17 -44.30 16.82 32.50
C ILE A 17 -45.75 16.35 32.64
N SER A 18 -46.42 16.69 33.75
CA SER A 18 -47.81 16.27 34.00
C SER A 18 -48.78 16.74 32.90
N ASP A 19 -48.61 17.99 32.43
CA ASP A 19 -49.39 18.55 31.33
C ASP A 19 -49.15 17.75 30.04
N LEU A 20 -47.89 17.50 29.67
CA LEU A 20 -47.54 16.72 28.48
C LEU A 20 -48.03 15.28 28.51
N GLU A 21 -47.89 14.59 29.64
CA GLU A 21 -48.40 13.22 29.81
C GLU A 21 -49.92 13.17 29.63
N THR A 22 -50.65 14.12 30.23
CA THR A 22 -52.12 14.21 30.09
C THR A 22 -52.53 14.41 28.63
N PHE A 23 -51.85 15.29 27.90
CA PHE A 23 -52.15 15.54 26.49
C PHE A 23 -51.81 14.31 25.61
N ALA A 24 -50.67 13.64 25.87
CA ALA A 24 -50.27 12.43 25.17
C ALA A 24 -51.28 11.28 25.39
N GLU A 25 -51.76 11.06 26.62
CA GLU A 25 -52.79 10.06 26.95
C GLU A 25 -54.12 10.32 26.23
N LEU A 26 -54.46 11.59 26.01
CA LEU A 26 -55.64 12.00 25.27
C LEU A 26 -55.45 11.99 23.74
N GLY A 27 -54.27 11.58 23.24
CA GLY A 27 -53.93 11.61 21.82
C GLY A 27 -53.88 13.01 21.22
N LYS A 28 -53.63 14.04 22.05
CA LYS A 28 -53.57 15.45 21.65
C LYS A 28 -52.15 15.96 21.69
N LEU A 29 -51.80 16.81 20.73
CA LEU A 29 -50.52 17.51 20.71
C LEU A 29 -50.66 18.90 21.32
N LYS A 30 -49.65 19.31 22.08
CA LYS A 30 -49.54 20.65 22.66
C LYS A 30 -48.18 21.23 22.36
N THR A 31 -48.16 22.45 21.84
CA THR A 31 -46.95 23.17 21.44
C THR A 31 -46.58 24.24 22.44
N TYR A 32 -45.29 24.51 22.57
CA TYR A 32 -44.72 25.56 23.41
C TYR A 32 -43.72 26.41 22.62
N PRO A 33 -43.42 27.65 23.07
CA PRO A 33 -42.51 28.55 22.35
C PRO A 33 -41.12 27.94 22.10
N LEU A 34 -40.55 27.22 23.07
CA LEU A 34 -39.24 26.56 22.96
C LEU A 34 -39.33 25.14 22.39
N ASP A 35 -40.34 24.85 21.59
CA ASP A 35 -40.41 23.61 20.83
C ASP A 35 -39.52 23.65 19.57
N LEU A 36 -39.21 24.86 19.07
CA LEU A 36 -38.23 25.13 18.02
C LEU A 36 -38.27 24.12 16.85
N PRO A 37 -39.41 23.99 16.14
CA PRO A 37 -39.58 23.00 15.07
C PRO A 37 -38.60 23.19 13.90
N SER A 38 -38.01 24.38 13.75
CA SER A 38 -36.93 24.66 12.78
C SER A 38 -35.64 23.89 13.07
N LEU A 39 -35.43 23.43 14.31
CA LEU A 39 -34.24 22.70 14.73
C LEU A 39 -34.42 21.17 14.69
N GLY A 40 -35.63 20.68 14.45
CA GLY A 40 -35.91 19.25 14.33
C GLY A 40 -37.33 18.85 14.73
N ALA A 41 -37.70 17.63 14.36
CA ALA A 41 -38.98 17.05 14.76
C ALA A 41 -38.96 16.67 16.25
N LEU A 42 -40.05 16.96 16.96
CA LEU A 42 -40.25 16.57 18.35
C LEU A 42 -41.16 15.35 18.44
N ASP A 43 -40.66 14.28 19.04
CA ASP A 43 -41.53 13.22 19.54
C ASP A 43 -42.23 13.70 20.83
N ARG A 44 -43.55 13.48 20.95
CA ARG A 44 -44.33 13.78 22.17
C ARG A 44 -45.10 12.54 22.63
N SER A 45 -44.61 11.36 22.28
CA SER A 45 -45.07 10.09 22.86
C SER A 45 -44.91 10.08 24.38
N LEU A 46 -45.78 9.33 25.05
CA LEU A 46 -45.74 9.19 26.50
C LEU A 46 -44.39 8.59 26.95
N GLU A 47 -43.87 7.64 26.17
CA GLU A 47 -42.57 7.02 26.34
C GLU A 47 -41.43 8.04 26.28
N ALA A 48 -41.40 8.89 25.25
CA ALA A 48 -40.35 9.89 25.10
C ALA A 48 -40.42 10.99 26.18
N ILE A 49 -41.63 11.37 26.60
CA ILE A 49 -41.82 12.32 27.72
C ILE A 49 -41.26 11.73 29.03
N LYS A 50 -41.62 10.48 29.36
CA LYS A 50 -41.12 9.79 30.56
C LYS A 50 -39.62 9.58 30.50
N ASP A 51 -39.08 9.27 29.33
CA ASP A 51 -37.63 9.14 29.15
C ASP A 51 -36.89 10.46 29.40
N ALA A 52 -37.37 11.56 28.81
CA ALA A 52 -36.81 12.88 29.03
C ALA A 52 -36.90 13.32 30.50
N ALA A 53 -38.02 13.01 31.19
CA ALA A 53 -38.19 13.28 32.61
C ALA A 53 -37.16 12.54 33.47
N ARG A 54 -36.97 11.24 33.23
CA ARG A 54 -35.97 10.42 33.94
C ARG A 54 -34.54 10.94 33.76
N LYS A 55 -34.18 11.35 32.54
CA LYS A 55 -32.84 11.87 32.20
C LYS A 55 -32.45 13.13 32.97
N ILE A 56 -33.42 13.96 33.36
CA ILE A 56 -33.18 15.21 34.11
C ILE A 56 -33.61 15.13 35.59
N GLU A 57 -33.99 13.95 36.07
CA GLU A 57 -34.43 13.75 37.45
C GLU A 57 -33.25 13.88 38.43
N GLN A 58 -32.09 13.33 38.05
CA GLN A 58 -30.87 13.40 38.84
C GLN A 58 -30.09 14.70 38.57
N THR A 59 -29.42 15.21 39.60
CA THR A 59 -28.61 16.44 39.56
C THR A 59 -27.61 16.45 38.40
N GLU A 60 -26.83 15.37 38.25
CA GLU A 60 -25.82 15.25 37.20
C GLU A 60 -26.45 15.20 35.81
N GLY A 61 -27.50 14.38 35.62
CA GLY A 61 -28.21 14.29 34.34
C GLY A 61 -28.83 15.63 33.92
N ARG A 62 -29.43 16.35 34.86
CA ARG A 62 -29.99 17.68 34.62
C ARG A 62 -28.93 18.69 34.18
N LEU A 63 -27.77 18.72 34.85
CA LEU A 63 -26.68 19.61 34.47
C LEU A 63 -26.07 19.23 33.13
N PHE A 64 -25.80 17.94 32.90
CA PHE A 64 -25.30 17.42 31.64
C PHE A 64 -26.18 17.81 30.45
N HIS A 65 -27.48 17.52 30.51
CA HIS A 65 -28.41 17.86 29.44
C HIS A 65 -28.57 19.37 29.26
N SER A 66 -28.27 20.19 30.28
CA SER A 66 -28.31 21.63 30.16
C SER A 66 -27.23 22.21 29.25
N PHE A 67 -26.14 21.48 28.97
CA PHE A 67 -25.11 21.95 28.03
C PHE A 67 -25.55 21.82 26.56
N PHE A 68 -26.57 21.00 26.30
CA PHE A 68 -27.09 20.74 24.95
C PHE A 68 -28.47 21.38 24.74
N TRP A 69 -28.87 22.33 25.58
CA TRP A 69 -30.17 22.99 25.47
C TRP A 69 -30.15 24.44 25.91
N PHE A 70 -31.05 25.23 25.35
CA PHE A 70 -31.08 26.67 25.54
C PHE A 70 -31.44 27.10 26.97
N ARG A 71 -30.85 28.22 27.41
CA ARG A 71 -31.05 28.87 28.72
C ARG A 71 -31.63 30.27 28.55
N ALA A 72 -32.49 30.66 29.48
CA ALA A 72 -32.96 32.05 29.60
C ALA A 72 -32.28 32.68 30.81
N GLY A 73 -31.17 33.41 30.59
CA GLY A 73 -30.35 34.01 31.65
C GLY A 73 -30.59 35.50 31.87
N ASP A 74 -31.02 36.22 30.84
CA ASP A 74 -31.34 37.65 30.86
C ASP A 74 -32.22 38.06 29.66
N SER A 75 -32.45 39.37 29.51
CA SER A 75 -33.28 39.90 28.41
C SER A 75 -32.66 39.73 27.01
N VAL A 76 -31.34 39.52 26.90
CA VAL A 76 -30.70 39.23 25.60
C VAL A 76 -31.05 37.80 25.21
N ASP A 77 -30.91 36.85 26.13
CA ASP A 77 -31.32 35.46 25.92
C ASP A 77 -32.81 35.36 25.59
N GLU A 78 -33.67 36.08 26.31
CA GLU A 78 -35.12 36.10 26.04
C GLU A 78 -35.44 36.58 24.61
N LEU A 79 -34.84 37.70 24.18
CA LEU A 79 -35.03 38.22 22.82
C LEU A 79 -34.49 37.27 21.73
N ALA A 80 -33.35 36.63 21.98
CA ALA A 80 -32.78 35.66 21.04
C ALA A 80 -33.64 34.39 20.95
N LEU A 81 -34.18 33.91 22.07
CA LEU A 81 -35.09 32.77 22.10
C LEU A 81 -36.44 33.06 21.44
N ASP A 82 -36.97 34.27 21.60
CA ASP A 82 -38.16 34.72 20.86
C ASP A 82 -37.89 34.77 19.35
N SER A 83 -36.70 35.22 18.94
CA SER A 83 -36.26 35.21 17.54
C SER A 83 -36.16 33.78 16.98
N LEU A 84 -35.60 32.85 17.77
CA LEU A 84 -35.57 31.43 17.41
C LEU A 84 -36.96 30.83 17.29
N ALA A 85 -37.88 31.15 18.20
CA ALA A 85 -39.25 30.69 18.16
C ALA A 85 -40.02 31.21 16.93
N ALA A 86 -39.65 32.40 16.43
CA ALA A 86 -40.15 32.96 15.18
C ALA A 86 -39.50 32.35 13.92
N GLY A 87 -38.46 31.53 14.07
CA GLY A 87 -37.70 30.94 12.97
C GLY A 87 -36.55 31.81 12.44
N ASN A 88 -36.26 32.94 13.09
CA ASN A 88 -35.18 33.85 12.71
C ASN A 88 -33.86 33.43 13.37
N VAL A 89 -33.27 32.34 12.86
CA VAL A 89 -32.08 31.72 13.47
C VAL A 89 -30.85 32.64 13.43
N ASP A 90 -30.59 33.30 12.30
CA ASP A 90 -29.43 34.19 12.15
C ASP A 90 -29.51 35.43 13.07
N GLU A 91 -30.72 35.97 13.26
CA GLU A 91 -30.95 37.09 14.17
C GLU A 91 -30.60 36.72 15.61
N ALA A 92 -30.95 35.51 16.05
CA ALA A 92 -30.59 35.01 17.38
C ALA A 92 -29.07 34.89 17.56
N VAL A 93 -28.33 34.37 16.56
CA VAL A 93 -26.86 34.31 16.60
C VAL A 93 -26.26 35.71 16.69
N GLU A 94 -26.72 36.64 15.86
CA GLU A 94 -26.23 38.03 15.88
C GLU A 94 -26.44 38.71 17.23
N LEU A 95 -27.55 38.42 17.92
CA LEU A 95 -27.83 38.97 19.24
C LEU A 95 -26.77 38.54 20.25
N TRP A 96 -26.37 37.27 20.27
CA TRP A 96 -25.31 36.78 21.16
C TRP A 96 -23.92 37.30 20.74
N ASP A 97 -23.58 37.24 19.44
CA ASP A 97 -22.27 37.67 18.93
C ASP A 97 -21.97 39.15 19.23
N LYS A 98 -22.98 40.03 19.07
CA LYS A 98 -22.86 41.46 19.38
C LYS A 98 -22.54 41.72 20.85
N GLN A 99 -22.92 40.84 21.76
CA GLN A 99 -22.69 41.04 23.19
C GLN A 99 -21.40 40.37 23.68
N LEU A 100 -20.98 39.25 23.11
CA LEU A 100 -19.72 38.59 23.47
C LEU A 100 -18.49 39.49 23.24
N GLY A 101 -18.55 40.37 22.23
CA GLY A 101 -17.54 41.40 21.97
C GLY A 101 -17.49 42.56 22.99
N LYS A 102 -18.42 42.65 23.95
CA LYS A 102 -18.51 43.74 24.93
C LYS A 102 -18.01 43.31 26.32
N LYS A 103 -17.67 44.29 27.17
CA LYS A 103 -17.36 44.05 28.59
C LYS A 103 -18.68 44.01 29.38
N GLY A 104 -18.93 42.94 30.15
CA GLY A 104 -20.16 42.75 30.94
C GLY A 104 -20.19 41.40 31.66
N THR A 105 -21.08 41.27 32.64
CA THR A 105 -21.34 40.03 33.39
C THR A 105 -22.42 39.19 32.67
N LYS A 106 -22.30 37.85 32.72
CA LYS A 106 -23.13 36.84 32.01
C LYS A 106 -22.78 36.55 30.55
N LYS A 107 -21.49 36.47 30.23
CA LYS A 107 -21.03 36.00 28.90
C LYS A 107 -21.34 34.53 28.63
N TYR A 108 -21.50 33.73 29.69
CA TYR A 108 -21.50 32.28 29.59
C TYR A 108 -22.83 31.69 29.09
N THR A 109 -23.99 32.27 29.43
CA THR A 109 -25.29 31.78 28.91
C THR A 109 -25.42 32.07 27.41
N TRP A 110 -24.91 33.22 26.96
CA TRP A 110 -24.83 33.57 25.54
C TRP A 110 -23.90 32.64 24.78
N ARG A 111 -22.70 32.36 25.32
CA ARG A 111 -21.78 31.36 24.75
C ARG A 111 -22.45 30.00 24.62
N LEU A 112 -23.10 29.54 25.69
CA LEU A 112 -23.77 28.25 25.66
C LEU A 112 -24.88 28.19 24.62
N ASN A 113 -25.77 29.17 24.60
CA ASN A 113 -26.88 29.20 23.64
C ASN A 113 -26.38 29.26 22.19
N ARG A 114 -25.34 30.06 21.95
CA ARG A 114 -24.65 30.10 20.65
C ARG A 114 -24.03 28.74 20.31
N GLY A 115 -23.31 28.11 21.24
CA GLY A 115 -22.71 26.79 21.07
C GLY A 115 -23.74 25.70 20.76
N VAL A 116 -24.87 25.67 21.48
CA VAL A 116 -25.98 24.75 21.20
C VAL A 116 -26.52 24.94 19.78
N LEU A 117 -26.69 26.19 19.34
CA LEU A 117 -27.20 26.45 18.01
C LEU A 117 -26.19 26.06 16.92
N ARG A 118 -24.90 26.32 17.15
CA ARG A 118 -23.81 25.91 16.26
C ARG A 118 -23.69 24.39 16.18
N LEU A 119 -23.86 23.65 17.28
CA LEU A 119 -23.97 22.18 17.25
C LEU A 119 -25.11 21.70 16.34
N VAL A 120 -26.28 22.34 16.41
CA VAL A 120 -27.42 21.99 15.54
C VAL A 120 -27.10 22.27 14.07
N ARG A 121 -26.46 23.40 13.77
CA ARG A 121 -26.02 23.76 12.41
C ARG A 121 -24.98 22.80 11.86
N ALA A 122 -24.00 22.44 12.70
CA ALA A 122 -22.96 21.49 12.35
C ALA A 122 -23.56 20.14 11.93
N ASN A 123 -24.69 19.73 12.50
CA ASN A 123 -25.34 18.45 12.23
C ASN A 123 -26.45 18.51 11.14
N GLY A 124 -26.40 19.48 10.23
CA GLY A 124 -27.44 19.73 9.21
C GLY A 124 -27.45 18.78 8.00
N GLY A 125 -26.64 17.71 7.99
CA GLY A 125 -26.59 16.68 6.94
C GLY A 125 -25.20 16.08 6.76
N MET A 126 -24.27 16.87 6.22
CA MET A 126 -22.83 16.61 6.32
C MET A 126 -22.29 17.41 7.49
N LEU A 127 -21.39 16.81 8.28
CA LEU A 127 -20.85 17.50 9.45
C LEU A 127 -20.03 18.73 9.01
N ASP A 128 -20.44 19.92 9.46
CA ASP A 128 -19.69 21.16 9.24
C ASP A 128 -18.61 21.32 10.32
N LYS A 129 -17.36 21.47 9.89
CA LYS A 129 -16.20 21.55 10.77
C LYS A 129 -16.16 22.87 11.53
N ASP A 130 -16.41 23.99 10.85
CA ASP A 130 -16.23 25.32 11.42
C ASP A 130 -17.30 25.56 12.48
N GLU A 131 -18.56 25.19 12.19
CA GLU A 131 -19.67 25.27 13.16
C GLU A 131 -19.42 24.35 14.37
N MET A 132 -18.84 23.15 14.17
CA MET A 132 -18.52 22.24 15.27
C MET A 132 -17.36 22.76 16.14
N ASP A 133 -16.26 23.22 15.54
CA ASP A 133 -15.11 23.76 16.27
C ASP A 133 -15.51 24.96 17.12
N GLU A 134 -16.31 25.86 16.55
CA GLU A 134 -16.85 27.02 17.25
C GLU A 134 -17.84 26.66 18.36
N ALA A 135 -18.61 25.58 18.18
CA ALA A 135 -19.50 25.07 19.22
C ALA A 135 -18.73 24.47 20.41
N LEU A 136 -17.69 23.69 20.12
CA LEU A 136 -16.83 23.10 21.13
C LEU A 136 -16.01 24.15 21.88
N GLU A 137 -15.56 25.20 21.20
CA GLU A 137 -14.93 26.35 21.85
C GLU A 137 -15.85 26.90 22.96
N ASP A 138 -17.10 27.22 22.61
CA ASP A 138 -18.08 27.78 23.55
C ASP A 138 -18.44 26.83 24.68
N LEU A 139 -18.65 25.55 24.38
CA LEU A 139 -18.94 24.54 25.40
C LEU A 139 -17.78 24.37 26.38
N GLY A 140 -16.55 24.30 25.86
CA GLY A 140 -15.35 24.15 26.68
C GLY A 140 -15.21 25.30 27.67
N PHE A 141 -15.35 26.55 27.22
CA PHE A 141 -15.31 27.71 28.13
C PHE A 141 -16.40 27.65 29.21
N VAL A 142 -17.61 27.21 28.86
CA VAL A 142 -18.69 27.11 29.85
C VAL A 142 -18.42 25.98 30.86
N ILE A 143 -17.77 24.90 30.43
CA ILE A 143 -17.43 23.73 31.26
C ILE A 143 -16.19 23.98 32.12
N ASP A 144 -15.21 24.74 31.64
CA ASP A 144 -13.96 25.00 32.34
C ASP A 144 -14.05 26.27 33.21
N ASP A 145 -14.40 27.42 32.62
CA ASP A 145 -14.36 28.72 33.30
C ASP A 145 -15.66 29.07 34.06
N ASP A 146 -16.82 28.63 33.55
CA ASP A 146 -18.14 29.08 34.02
C ASP A 146 -19.03 27.95 34.59
N LEU A 147 -18.43 26.83 35.01
CA LEU A 147 -19.16 25.68 35.52
C LEU A 147 -19.96 26.00 36.80
N ASP A 148 -19.37 26.75 37.72
CA ASP A 148 -20.03 27.13 38.98
C ASP A 148 -21.28 28.00 38.71
N ASN A 149 -21.20 28.90 37.73
CA ASN A 149 -22.35 29.69 37.29
C ASN A 149 -23.44 28.79 36.71
N SER A 150 -23.06 27.79 35.92
CA SER A 150 -24.01 26.79 35.38
C SER A 150 -24.66 25.94 36.48
N ILE A 151 -23.92 25.51 37.49
CA ILE A 151 -24.44 24.80 38.66
C ILE A 151 -25.43 25.68 39.42
N GLN A 152 -25.09 26.95 39.63
CA GLN A 152 -25.96 27.90 40.31
C GLN A 152 -27.30 28.08 39.57
N ASP A 153 -27.27 28.31 38.25
CA ASP A 153 -28.47 28.64 37.49
C ASP A 153 -29.34 27.41 37.18
N VAL A 154 -28.75 26.22 36.96
CA VAL A 154 -29.50 25.01 36.60
C VAL A 154 -29.94 24.20 37.83
N LEU A 155 -29.11 24.18 38.87
CA LEU A 155 -29.30 23.34 40.05
C LEU A 155 -29.55 24.14 41.33
N SER A 156 -29.64 25.47 41.24
CA SER A 156 -29.76 26.35 42.42
C SER A 156 -28.62 26.15 43.42
N GLY A 157 -27.42 25.84 42.92
CA GLY A 157 -26.21 25.59 43.74
C GLY A 157 -26.15 24.19 44.37
N ASN A 158 -27.07 23.28 44.04
CA ASN A 158 -27.03 21.93 44.58
C ASN A 158 -25.99 21.07 43.85
N GLU A 159 -24.85 20.84 44.49
CA GLU A 159 -23.78 19.98 43.98
C GLU A 159 -23.83 18.54 44.49
N SER A 160 -24.85 18.19 45.29
CA SER A 160 -24.94 16.86 45.91
C SER A 160 -24.99 15.78 44.83
N GLY A 161 -23.96 14.92 44.81
CA GLY A 161 -23.82 13.82 43.85
C GLY A 161 -23.29 14.23 42.48
N LEU A 162 -22.74 15.44 42.32
CA LEU A 162 -22.05 15.84 41.09
C LEU A 162 -20.60 15.35 41.09
N ASP A 163 -20.22 14.67 40.01
CA ASP A 163 -18.83 14.45 39.63
C ASP A 163 -18.49 15.38 38.46
N ARG A 164 -17.70 16.42 38.76
CA ARG A 164 -17.30 17.43 37.77
C ARG A 164 -16.42 16.83 36.66
N GLU A 165 -15.66 15.79 36.96
CA GLU A 165 -14.82 15.09 35.98
C GLU A 165 -15.65 14.21 35.06
N SER A 166 -16.58 13.44 35.63
CA SER A 166 -17.57 12.67 34.86
C SER A 166 -18.36 13.56 33.89
N LEU A 167 -18.72 14.77 34.31
CA LEU A 167 -19.55 15.69 33.53
C LEU A 167 -18.92 16.05 32.18
N TRP A 168 -17.68 16.56 32.18
CA TRP A 168 -17.02 16.93 30.93
C TRP A 168 -16.65 15.70 30.10
N ARG A 169 -16.30 14.58 30.74
CA ARG A 169 -16.04 13.31 30.04
C ARG A 169 -17.25 12.84 29.26
N ARG A 170 -18.45 12.94 29.85
CA ARG A 170 -19.70 12.61 29.17
C ARG A 170 -19.99 13.55 27.99
N VAL A 171 -19.66 14.83 28.10
CA VAL A 171 -19.79 15.78 26.97
C VAL A 171 -18.85 15.38 25.83
N VAL A 172 -17.59 15.06 26.16
CA VAL A 172 -16.62 14.55 25.18
C VAL A 172 -17.15 13.28 24.51
N ASP A 173 -17.71 12.33 25.28
CA ASP A 173 -18.26 11.07 24.77
C ASP A 173 -19.38 11.28 23.74
N GLU A 174 -20.34 12.16 24.04
CA GLU A 174 -21.43 12.46 23.10
C GLU A 174 -20.92 13.13 21.83
N VAL A 175 -19.98 14.08 21.96
CA VAL A 175 -19.40 14.79 20.80
C VAL A 175 -18.62 13.81 19.93
N VAL A 176 -17.71 13.02 20.52
CA VAL A 176 -16.92 12.03 19.78
C VAL A 176 -17.84 11.02 19.09
N GLY A 177 -18.86 10.52 19.80
CA GLY A 177 -19.85 9.60 19.23
C GLY A 177 -20.64 10.22 18.07
N LEU A 178 -21.03 11.49 18.18
CA LEU A 178 -21.69 12.23 17.11
C LEU A 178 -20.80 12.36 15.87
N VAL A 179 -19.54 12.78 16.05
CA VAL A 179 -18.59 12.96 14.95
C VAL A 179 -18.31 11.63 14.25
N GLN A 180 -18.06 10.56 15.01
CA GLN A 180 -17.82 9.22 14.47
C GLN A 180 -19.02 8.63 13.71
N SER A 181 -20.24 9.03 14.08
CA SER A 181 -21.46 8.57 13.42
C SER A 181 -21.88 9.43 12.22
N SER A 182 -21.21 10.58 12.01
CA SER A 182 -21.60 11.57 11.01
C SER A 182 -21.10 11.24 9.60
N ALA A 183 -21.82 11.72 8.58
CA ALA A 183 -21.37 11.65 7.21
C ALA A 183 -20.37 12.77 6.89
N GLY A 184 -19.36 12.47 6.05
CA GLY A 184 -18.43 13.46 5.49
C GLY A 184 -17.03 13.51 6.10
N THR A 185 -16.80 12.87 7.23
CA THR A 185 -15.47 12.71 7.88
C THR A 185 -14.62 14.00 7.89
N PRO A 186 -15.13 15.17 8.29
CA PRO A 186 -14.38 16.43 8.24
C PRO A 186 -13.16 16.44 9.17
N TYR A 187 -13.17 15.58 10.20
CA TYR A 187 -12.07 15.34 11.13
C TYR A 187 -11.19 14.13 10.75
N GLY A 188 -11.25 13.71 9.49
CA GLY A 188 -10.61 12.49 8.99
C GLY A 188 -11.47 11.25 9.21
N LYS A 189 -11.09 10.13 8.55
CA LYS A 189 -11.86 8.87 8.52
C LYS A 189 -12.17 8.33 9.91
N ASN A 190 -11.24 8.50 10.83
CA ASN A 190 -11.32 8.01 12.21
C ASN A 190 -11.66 9.12 13.23
N ALA A 191 -11.99 10.32 12.76
CA ALA A 191 -12.30 11.50 13.57
C ALA A 191 -11.18 12.00 14.49
N LEU A 192 -9.92 11.52 14.39
CA LEU A 192 -8.84 11.89 15.32
C LEU A 192 -8.61 13.40 15.43
N LYS A 193 -8.85 14.16 14.35
CA LYS A 193 -8.59 15.61 14.34
C LYS A 193 -9.52 16.40 15.27
N ILE A 194 -10.62 15.81 15.74
CA ILE A 194 -11.52 16.46 16.72
C ILE A 194 -10.83 16.69 18.08
N VAL A 195 -9.76 15.95 18.39
CA VAL A 195 -9.02 16.09 19.65
C VAL A 195 -8.50 17.52 19.82
N GLU A 196 -8.11 18.18 18.72
CA GLU A 196 -7.63 19.57 18.72
C GLU A 196 -8.75 20.57 19.06
N SER A 197 -10.01 20.23 18.74
CA SER A 197 -11.18 21.08 18.98
C SER A 197 -11.57 21.15 20.47
N PHE A 198 -11.09 20.22 21.31
CA PHE A 198 -11.28 20.26 22.77
C PHE A 198 -10.29 21.21 23.47
N TRP A 199 -9.86 22.28 22.80
CA TRP A 199 -8.79 23.12 23.32
C TRP A 199 -9.17 24.03 24.48
N SER A 200 -10.45 24.42 24.55
CA SER A 200 -11.04 25.26 25.60
C SER A 200 -11.64 24.45 26.75
N PHE A 201 -11.59 23.12 26.68
CA PHE A 201 -12.02 22.23 27.76
C PHE A 201 -10.90 22.10 28.82
N PRO A 202 -11.20 21.51 30.00
CA PRO A 202 -10.18 21.17 30.99
C PRO A 202 -8.98 20.44 30.38
N ALA A 203 -7.79 20.64 30.93
CA ALA A 203 -6.53 20.16 30.35
C ALA A 203 -6.53 18.66 30.04
N GLU A 204 -7.18 17.86 30.89
CA GLU A 204 -7.29 16.40 30.77
C GLU A 204 -8.28 15.94 29.67
N ALA A 205 -9.11 16.83 29.14
CA ALA A 205 -10.15 16.49 28.18
C ALA A 205 -9.59 16.03 26.83
N ARG A 206 -8.49 16.63 26.38
CA ARG A 206 -7.83 16.22 25.13
C ARG A 206 -7.23 14.83 25.26
N ASP A 207 -6.57 14.53 26.37
CA ASP A 207 -5.99 13.20 26.62
C ASP A 207 -7.09 12.13 26.68
N TYR A 208 -8.21 12.46 27.34
CA TYR A 208 -9.38 11.59 27.39
C TYR A 208 -9.99 11.36 26.01
N ALA A 209 -10.28 12.42 25.24
CA ALA A 209 -10.80 12.34 23.88
C ALA A 209 -9.87 11.53 22.96
N SER A 210 -8.57 11.80 23.05
CA SER A 210 -7.52 11.07 22.33
C SER A 210 -7.60 9.58 22.67
N SER A 211 -7.63 9.20 23.95
CA SER A 211 -7.69 7.79 24.36
C SER A 211 -8.94 7.06 23.84
N LYS A 212 -10.08 7.76 23.77
CA LYS A 212 -11.37 7.19 23.35
C LYS A 212 -11.41 6.90 21.86
N ILE A 213 -10.65 7.65 21.06
CA ILE A 213 -10.53 7.44 19.62
C ILE A 213 -9.37 6.49 19.30
N VAL A 214 -8.21 6.67 19.96
CA VAL A 214 -6.98 5.93 19.68
C VAL A 214 -7.05 4.47 20.13
N ASN A 215 -7.60 4.18 21.32
CA ASN A 215 -7.60 2.81 21.84
C ASN A 215 -8.34 1.81 20.93
N PRO A 216 -9.57 2.10 20.44
CA PRO A 216 -10.25 1.22 19.50
C PRO A 216 -9.46 0.95 18.21
N LEU A 217 -8.72 1.96 17.71
CA LEU A 217 -7.91 1.82 16.50
C LEU A 217 -6.66 0.97 16.74
N ILE A 218 -6.03 1.13 17.90
CA ILE A 218 -4.94 0.24 18.32
C ILE A 218 -5.45 -1.20 18.43
N GLU A 219 -6.62 -1.42 19.02
CA GLU A 219 -7.24 -2.74 19.13
C GLU A 219 -7.55 -3.34 17.75
N GLU A 220 -8.04 -2.54 16.80
CA GLU A 220 -8.30 -2.98 15.42
C GLU A 220 -7.01 -3.42 14.71
N VAL A 221 -5.93 -2.66 14.84
CA VAL A 221 -4.61 -3.03 14.28
C VAL A 221 -4.06 -4.29 14.96
N GLN A 222 -4.16 -4.38 16.28
CA GLN A 222 -3.73 -5.57 17.02
C GLN A 222 -4.48 -6.82 16.59
N GLU A 223 -5.78 -6.71 16.34
CA GLU A 223 -6.58 -7.83 15.85
C GLU A 223 -6.18 -8.23 14.42
N ALA A 224 -5.94 -7.26 13.54
CA ALA A 224 -5.42 -7.54 12.20
C ALA A 224 -4.05 -8.23 12.23
N ILE A 225 -3.16 -7.86 13.15
CA ILE A 225 -1.88 -8.52 13.37
C ILE A 225 -2.10 -9.98 13.80
N LYS A 226 -2.96 -10.25 14.78
CA LYS A 226 -3.26 -11.63 15.23
C LYS A 226 -3.84 -12.48 14.10
N VAL A 227 -4.74 -11.90 13.30
CA VAL A 227 -5.29 -12.58 12.11
C VAL A 227 -4.16 -12.91 11.13
N SER A 228 -3.25 -11.97 10.88
CA SER A 228 -2.09 -12.23 10.02
C SER A 228 -1.17 -13.31 10.57
N GLU A 229 -0.87 -13.31 11.86
CA GLU A 229 -0.05 -14.34 12.50
C GLU A 229 -0.67 -15.73 12.32
N GLY A 230 -2.01 -15.82 12.45
CA GLY A 230 -2.78 -17.04 12.18
C GLY A 230 -2.63 -17.49 10.73
N LEU A 231 -2.92 -16.61 9.77
CA LEU A 231 -2.81 -16.92 8.33
C LEU A 231 -1.37 -17.27 7.92
N ARG A 232 -0.38 -16.54 8.45
CA ARG A 232 1.04 -16.79 8.20
C ARG A 232 1.50 -18.13 8.76
N ALA A 233 0.87 -18.66 9.82
CA ALA A 233 1.19 -19.98 10.35
C ALA A 233 0.81 -21.10 9.37
N GLU A 234 -0.18 -20.86 8.51
CA GLU A 234 -0.64 -21.81 7.49
C GLU A 234 0.34 -21.91 6.32
N GLU A 235 0.09 -22.85 5.40
CA GLU A 235 0.86 -23.03 4.15
C GLU A 235 0.09 -22.48 2.93
N ASP A 236 -0.63 -21.38 3.12
CA ASP A 236 -1.39 -20.71 2.05
C ASP A 236 -0.61 -19.53 1.45
N LEU A 237 -0.17 -19.69 0.20
CA LEU A 237 0.55 -18.66 -0.54
C LEU A 237 -0.38 -17.52 -1.01
N GLU A 238 -1.65 -17.80 -1.29
CA GLU A 238 -2.59 -16.80 -1.81
C GLU A 238 -2.97 -15.80 -0.72
N GLU A 239 -3.13 -16.25 0.53
CA GLU A 239 -3.30 -15.35 1.68
C GLU A 239 -2.08 -14.43 1.84
N LEU A 240 -0.87 -14.97 1.71
CA LEU A 240 0.36 -14.19 1.81
C LEU A 240 0.46 -13.15 0.69
N LYS A 241 0.08 -13.50 -0.54
CA LYS A 241 -0.04 -12.56 -1.68
C LYS A 241 -1.11 -11.50 -1.43
N ALA A 242 -2.19 -11.86 -0.74
CA ALA A 242 -3.23 -10.93 -0.28
C ALA A 242 -2.81 -10.15 0.98
N LYS A 243 -1.51 -10.15 1.32
CA LYS A 243 -0.92 -9.45 2.48
C LYS A 243 -1.53 -9.88 3.82
N ASN A 244 -2.06 -11.11 3.93
CA ASN A 244 -2.72 -11.62 5.13
C ASN A 244 -3.71 -10.63 5.76
N GLN A 245 -4.41 -9.86 4.91
CA GLN A 245 -5.37 -8.82 5.30
C GLN A 245 -4.78 -7.58 6.01
N LEU A 246 -3.46 -7.52 6.25
CA LEU A 246 -2.81 -6.39 6.92
C LEU A 246 -3.01 -5.06 6.18
N GLY A 247 -3.13 -5.09 4.85
CA GLY A 247 -3.37 -3.89 4.04
C GLY A 247 -4.69 -3.17 4.36
N LYS A 248 -5.64 -3.81 5.07
CA LYS A 248 -6.91 -3.18 5.48
C LYS A 248 -6.73 -2.09 6.53
N VAL A 249 -5.73 -2.23 7.39
CA VAL A 249 -5.49 -1.32 8.53
C VAL A 249 -4.30 -0.38 8.32
N GLU A 250 -3.67 -0.41 7.15
CA GLU A 250 -2.52 0.46 6.81
C GLU A 250 -2.87 1.94 6.97
N LYS A 251 -4.07 2.35 6.52
CA LYS A 251 -4.53 3.73 6.69
C LYS A 251 -4.71 4.15 8.16
N ILE A 252 -4.99 3.21 9.05
CA ILE A 252 -5.08 3.47 10.49
C ILE A 252 -3.70 3.78 11.06
N ILE A 253 -2.65 3.09 10.61
CA ILE A 253 -1.27 3.38 11.01
C ILE A 253 -0.88 4.81 10.61
N GLU A 254 -1.17 5.22 9.38
CA GLU A 254 -0.90 6.59 8.91
C GLU A 254 -1.65 7.65 9.73
N ASP A 255 -2.94 7.40 10.03
CA ASP A 255 -3.76 8.34 10.82
C ASP A 255 -3.24 8.44 12.28
N LEU A 256 -2.77 7.33 12.86
CA LEU A 256 -2.17 7.31 14.19
C LEU A 256 -0.83 8.07 14.21
N GLU A 257 -0.01 7.90 13.17
CA GLU A 257 1.26 8.62 13.01
C GLU A 257 1.05 10.14 12.95
N GLU A 258 0.10 10.60 12.12
CA GLU A 258 -0.19 12.01 11.92
C GLU A 258 -0.57 12.71 13.25
N VAL A 259 -1.31 12.02 14.12
CA VAL A 259 -1.91 12.63 15.31
C VAL A 259 -1.08 12.42 16.57
N LEU A 260 -0.51 11.23 16.76
CA LEU A 260 0.30 10.93 17.93
C LEU A 260 1.76 11.37 17.75
N GLY A 261 2.24 11.39 16.50
CA GLY A 261 3.63 11.66 16.17
C GLY A 261 4.56 10.47 16.47
N GLU A 262 5.74 10.51 15.85
CA GLU A 262 6.73 9.43 15.94
C GLU A 262 7.30 9.22 17.36
N GLU A 263 7.19 10.20 18.27
CA GLU A 263 7.70 10.13 19.63
C GLU A 263 6.70 9.48 20.63
N ASP A 264 5.44 9.28 20.24
CA ASP A 264 4.44 8.66 21.12
C ASP A 264 4.73 7.15 21.28
N ILE A 265 4.89 6.71 22.53
CA ILE A 265 5.24 5.33 22.88
C ILE A 265 4.17 4.33 22.43
N ARG A 266 2.89 4.71 22.49
CA ARG A 266 1.78 3.85 22.06
C ARG A 266 1.84 3.64 20.56
N PHE A 267 2.09 4.72 19.80
CA PHE A 267 2.28 4.65 18.35
C PHE A 267 3.50 3.81 17.97
N GLN A 268 4.68 4.11 18.55
CA GLN A 268 5.89 3.33 18.28
C GLN A 268 5.69 1.84 18.54
N THR A 269 4.96 1.49 19.60
CA THR A 269 4.69 0.08 19.97
C THR A 269 3.84 -0.62 18.91
N ILE A 270 2.72 -0.01 18.50
CA ILE A 270 1.81 -0.64 17.53
C ILE A 270 2.39 -0.64 16.11
N ALA A 271 3.07 0.43 15.70
CA ALA A 271 3.73 0.54 14.41
C ALA A 271 4.85 -0.51 14.26
N ASN A 272 5.67 -0.68 15.30
CA ASN A 272 6.70 -1.73 15.33
C ASN A 272 6.10 -3.13 15.25
N ALA A 273 5.02 -3.42 15.98
CA ALA A 273 4.37 -4.72 15.92
C ALA A 273 3.81 -5.01 14.52
N TYR A 274 3.18 -4.00 13.90
CA TYR A 274 2.63 -4.10 12.55
C TYR A 274 3.73 -4.32 11.50
N ALA A 275 4.77 -3.48 11.49
CA ALA A 275 5.88 -3.60 10.55
C ALA A 275 6.67 -4.91 10.74
N ASP A 276 6.80 -5.40 11.98
CA ASP A 276 7.45 -6.68 12.26
C ASP A 276 6.66 -7.86 11.67
N GLU A 277 5.33 -7.86 11.79
CA GLU A 277 4.52 -8.93 11.22
C GLU A 277 4.56 -8.92 9.68
N VAL A 278 4.59 -7.74 9.04
CA VAL A 278 4.83 -7.63 7.58
C VAL A 278 6.21 -8.19 7.21
N CYS A 279 7.26 -7.87 7.98
CA CYS A 279 8.59 -8.43 7.81
C CYS A 279 8.59 -9.96 7.96
N ALA A 280 7.86 -10.49 8.94
CA ALA A 280 7.72 -11.93 9.14
C ALA A 280 7.02 -12.62 7.97
N CYS A 281 6.04 -11.97 7.34
CA CYS A 281 5.41 -12.44 6.11
C CYS A 281 6.42 -12.54 4.96
N ALA A 282 7.28 -11.52 4.79
CA ALA A 282 8.34 -11.54 3.78
C ALA A 282 9.33 -12.70 4.01
N VAL A 283 9.75 -12.91 5.26
CA VAL A 283 10.64 -14.02 5.63
C VAL A 283 9.98 -15.38 5.37
N LYS A 284 8.67 -15.54 5.64
CA LYS A 284 7.91 -16.75 5.31
C LYS A 284 7.86 -17.00 3.80
N ALA A 285 7.60 -15.96 2.99
CA ALA A 285 7.60 -16.06 1.52
C ALA A 285 8.92 -16.62 0.99
N LEU A 286 10.05 -16.10 1.48
CA LEU A 286 11.37 -16.57 1.08
C LEU A 286 11.66 -17.99 1.59
N ASN A 287 11.49 -18.23 2.89
CA ASN A 287 11.97 -19.45 3.52
C ASN A 287 11.12 -20.68 3.21
N ASN A 288 9.78 -20.53 3.19
CA ASN A 288 8.86 -21.64 3.05
C ASN A 288 8.40 -21.82 1.60
N PHE A 289 8.07 -20.73 0.92
CA PHE A 289 7.52 -20.79 -0.44
C PHE A 289 8.58 -20.67 -1.54
N LYS A 290 9.82 -20.31 -1.18
CA LYS A 290 10.91 -20.10 -2.13
C LYS A 290 10.51 -19.10 -3.22
N ASP A 291 9.84 -18.03 -2.82
CA ASP A 291 9.39 -16.96 -3.72
C ASP A 291 10.11 -15.64 -3.36
N PRO A 292 11.34 -15.42 -3.86
CA PRO A 292 12.09 -14.20 -3.61
C PRO A 292 11.37 -12.93 -4.11
N LYS A 293 10.60 -13.04 -5.19
CA LYS A 293 9.89 -11.91 -5.80
C LYS A 293 8.74 -11.44 -4.89
N LEU A 294 7.96 -12.37 -4.34
CA LEU A 294 6.95 -12.04 -3.33
C LEU A 294 7.60 -11.53 -2.03
N ALA A 295 8.65 -12.20 -1.55
CA ALA A 295 9.37 -11.77 -0.36
C ALA A 295 9.89 -10.33 -0.48
N MET A 296 10.43 -9.98 -1.65
CA MET A 296 10.88 -8.63 -1.98
C MET A 296 9.75 -7.61 -1.89
N SER A 297 8.59 -7.92 -2.50
CA SER A 297 7.43 -7.02 -2.45
C SER A 297 6.93 -6.75 -1.03
N LEU A 298 6.97 -7.77 -0.15
CA LEU A 298 6.53 -7.66 1.24
C LEU A 298 7.56 -6.94 2.11
N ILE A 299 8.86 -7.18 1.94
CA ILE A 299 9.88 -6.50 2.74
C ILE A 299 10.03 -5.04 2.34
N GLN A 300 9.86 -4.69 1.06
CA GLN A 300 9.80 -3.29 0.62
C GLN A 300 8.59 -2.57 1.22
N TRP A 301 7.46 -3.28 1.34
CA TRP A 301 6.31 -2.74 2.04
C TRP A 301 6.63 -2.53 3.53
N ALA A 302 7.25 -3.50 4.22
CA ALA A 302 7.69 -3.33 5.60
C ALA A 302 8.63 -2.13 5.80
N ASP A 303 9.57 -1.92 4.87
CA ASP A 303 10.54 -0.81 4.92
C ASP A 303 9.89 0.56 4.72
N SER A 304 8.77 0.62 3.98
CA SER A 304 7.98 1.84 3.80
C SER A 304 7.13 2.22 5.01
N LEU A 305 6.93 1.30 5.96
CA LEU A 305 6.08 1.52 7.13
C LEU A 305 6.86 2.19 8.28
N PRO A 306 6.17 2.97 9.14
CA PRO A 306 6.78 3.52 10.35
C PRO A 306 7.32 2.39 11.23
N SER A 307 8.62 2.42 11.48
CA SER A 307 9.31 1.45 12.32
C SER A 307 10.49 2.10 13.03
N PHE A 308 10.81 1.60 14.23
CA PHE A 308 11.71 2.27 15.16
C PHE A 308 12.74 1.30 15.73
N SER A 309 13.91 1.86 16.06
CA SER A 309 14.99 1.15 16.76
C SER A 309 15.32 -0.22 16.16
N ARG A 310 15.21 -1.30 16.94
CA ARG A 310 15.58 -2.66 16.55
C ARG A 310 14.74 -3.21 15.40
N VAL A 311 13.46 -2.83 15.30
CA VAL A 311 12.58 -3.34 14.24
C VAL A 311 13.01 -2.78 12.89
N LYS A 312 13.27 -1.46 12.83
CA LYS A 312 13.79 -0.80 11.63
C LYS A 312 15.10 -1.44 11.14
N SER A 313 16.05 -1.68 12.04
CA SER A 313 17.31 -2.36 11.69
C SER A 313 17.08 -3.76 11.14
N ARG A 314 16.21 -4.56 11.76
CA ARG A 314 15.91 -5.92 11.29
C ARG A 314 15.23 -5.92 9.92
N ILE A 315 14.33 -4.96 9.65
CA ILE A 315 13.70 -4.82 8.33
C ILE A 315 14.79 -4.52 7.28
N GLY A 316 15.69 -3.57 7.55
CA GLY A 316 16.81 -3.25 6.66
C GLY A 316 17.74 -4.44 6.40
N GLU A 317 18.09 -5.21 7.43
CA GLU A 317 18.91 -6.43 7.29
C GLU A 317 18.20 -7.50 6.43
N ASN A 318 16.90 -7.72 6.63
CA ASN A 318 16.15 -8.68 5.83
C ASN A 318 15.96 -8.19 4.39
N LEU A 319 15.83 -6.88 4.16
CA LEU A 319 15.75 -6.30 2.83
C LEU A 319 17.02 -6.59 2.03
N GLU A 320 18.19 -6.37 2.61
CA GLU A 320 19.48 -6.66 1.97
C GLU A 320 19.63 -8.17 1.68
N ILE A 321 19.27 -9.02 2.64
CA ILE A 321 19.30 -10.48 2.45
C ILE A 321 18.39 -10.89 1.30
N ILE A 322 17.11 -10.50 1.34
CA ILE A 322 16.11 -10.87 0.32
C ILE A 322 16.52 -10.33 -1.05
N GLN A 323 17.13 -9.14 -1.12
CA GLN A 323 17.69 -8.61 -2.37
C GLN A 323 18.75 -9.52 -2.97
N GLY A 324 19.68 -10.04 -2.14
CA GLY A 324 20.65 -11.02 -2.60
C GLY A 324 20.00 -12.27 -3.20
N TRP A 325 18.93 -12.79 -2.59
CA TRP A 325 18.20 -13.95 -3.12
C TRP A 325 17.48 -13.66 -4.45
N VAL A 326 16.91 -12.46 -4.62
CA VAL A 326 16.30 -12.05 -5.90
C VAL A 326 17.36 -11.95 -6.99
N GLU A 327 18.51 -11.36 -6.68
CA GLU A 327 19.60 -11.24 -7.65
C GLU A 327 20.14 -12.62 -8.08
N GLU A 328 20.27 -13.56 -7.14
CA GLU A 328 20.67 -14.95 -7.43
C GLU A 328 19.61 -15.70 -8.27
N ASP A 329 18.31 -15.56 -7.95
CA ASP A 329 17.21 -16.17 -8.71
C ASP A 329 17.15 -15.64 -10.16
N GLU A 330 17.33 -14.33 -10.36
CA GLU A 330 17.44 -13.72 -11.70
C GLU A 330 18.65 -14.26 -12.48
N GLU A 331 19.80 -14.41 -11.82
CA GLU A 331 20.98 -15.00 -12.45
C GLU A 331 20.70 -16.43 -12.91
N ASP A 332 20.14 -17.27 -12.03
CA ASP A 332 19.84 -18.66 -12.33
C ASP A 332 18.79 -18.80 -13.45
N GLU A 333 17.79 -17.93 -13.52
CA GLU A 333 16.84 -17.85 -14.64
C GLU A 333 17.58 -17.59 -15.97
N LEU A 334 18.49 -16.59 -16.01
CA LEU A 334 19.28 -16.26 -17.20
C LEU A 334 20.18 -17.41 -17.66
N PHE A 335 20.90 -18.06 -16.72
CA PHE A 335 21.71 -19.24 -17.04
C PHE A 335 20.83 -20.40 -17.52
N GLY A 336 19.68 -20.63 -16.88
CA GLY A 336 18.72 -21.67 -17.23
C GLY A 336 18.14 -21.53 -18.63
N GLU A 337 17.83 -20.31 -19.07
CA GLU A 337 17.40 -20.03 -20.44
C GLU A 337 18.45 -20.44 -21.47
N LEU A 338 19.72 -20.13 -21.20
CA LEU A 338 20.81 -20.48 -22.10
C LEU A 338 21.04 -22.00 -22.15
N VAL A 339 20.94 -22.69 -21.00
CA VAL A 339 20.99 -24.16 -20.91
C VAL A 339 19.86 -24.81 -21.71
N LYS A 340 18.63 -24.27 -21.65
CA LYS A 340 17.51 -24.76 -22.47
C LYS A 340 17.82 -24.61 -23.97
N LYS A 341 18.39 -23.48 -24.39
CA LYS A 341 18.79 -23.27 -25.79
C LYS A 341 19.86 -24.26 -26.23
N LEU A 342 20.86 -24.57 -25.40
CA LEU A 342 21.91 -25.56 -25.73
C LEU A 342 21.37 -26.95 -26.05
N LYS A 343 20.22 -27.33 -25.47
CA LYS A 343 19.56 -28.62 -25.71
C LYS A 343 18.80 -28.69 -27.03
N VAL A 344 18.63 -27.58 -27.74
CA VAL A 344 17.97 -27.56 -29.05
C VAL A 344 18.92 -28.16 -30.09
N ASP A 345 18.39 -29.08 -30.91
CA ASP A 345 19.13 -29.65 -32.03
C ASP A 345 19.24 -28.71 -33.21
N VAL A 346 20.41 -28.76 -33.86
CA VAL A 346 20.77 -27.92 -34.99
C VAL A 346 20.99 -28.84 -36.18
N TYR A 347 20.26 -28.60 -37.27
CA TYR A 347 20.31 -29.44 -38.47
C TYR A 347 20.75 -28.68 -39.72
N THR A 348 20.81 -27.34 -39.66
CA THR A 348 21.14 -26.49 -40.81
C THR A 348 22.07 -25.36 -40.44
N MET A 349 22.85 -24.87 -41.41
CA MET A 349 23.74 -23.72 -41.24
C MET A 349 23.00 -22.44 -40.82
N THR A 350 21.79 -22.22 -41.34
CA THR A 350 20.96 -21.08 -40.95
C THR A 350 20.52 -21.18 -39.48
N GLN A 351 20.11 -22.37 -39.03
CA GLN A 351 19.77 -22.60 -37.62
C GLN A 351 21.00 -22.39 -36.71
N ALA A 352 22.17 -22.90 -37.11
CA ALA A 352 23.42 -22.71 -36.36
C ALA A 352 23.78 -21.23 -36.23
N SER A 353 23.68 -20.48 -37.34
CA SER A 353 23.94 -19.04 -37.34
C SER A 353 22.97 -18.28 -36.46
N ASN A 354 21.67 -18.56 -36.56
CA ASN A 354 20.64 -17.89 -35.75
C ASN A 354 20.82 -18.22 -34.25
N MET A 355 21.07 -19.49 -33.93
CA MET A 355 21.33 -19.94 -32.57
C MET A 355 22.56 -19.25 -31.97
N LEU A 356 23.64 -19.08 -32.75
CA LEU A 356 24.84 -18.37 -32.30
C LEU A 356 24.55 -16.89 -32.00
N GLU A 357 23.83 -16.18 -32.87
CA GLU A 357 23.50 -14.77 -32.62
C GLU A 357 22.54 -14.62 -31.43
N ASP A 358 21.60 -15.56 -31.24
CA ASP A 358 20.74 -15.59 -30.06
C ASP A 358 21.52 -15.88 -28.78
N MET A 359 22.44 -16.85 -28.79
CA MET A 359 23.31 -17.15 -27.66
C MET A 359 24.20 -15.96 -27.29
N LYS A 360 24.77 -15.26 -28.28
CA LYS A 360 25.55 -14.04 -28.04
C LYS A 360 24.74 -12.98 -27.30
N ARG A 361 23.48 -12.78 -27.68
CA ARG A 361 22.59 -11.82 -27.03
C ARG A 361 22.35 -12.20 -25.57
N GLU A 362 22.06 -13.47 -25.27
CA GLU A 362 21.86 -13.91 -23.88
C GLU A 362 23.17 -13.87 -23.07
N LEU A 363 24.30 -14.30 -23.65
CA LEU A 363 25.61 -14.22 -23.02
C LEU A 363 25.99 -12.77 -22.69
N ALA A 364 25.63 -11.80 -23.53
CA ALA A 364 25.85 -10.39 -23.22
C ALA A 364 25.07 -9.93 -21.98
N LYS A 365 23.83 -10.42 -21.77
CA LYS A 365 23.06 -10.13 -20.56
C LYS A 365 23.73 -10.73 -19.32
N ILE A 366 24.12 -12.01 -19.40
CA ILE A 366 24.81 -12.70 -18.30
C ILE A 366 26.13 -11.97 -17.98
N LYS A 367 26.95 -11.67 -19.00
CA LYS A 367 28.22 -10.95 -18.86
C LYS A 367 28.06 -9.60 -18.17
N ALA A 368 26.96 -8.88 -18.45
CA ALA A 368 26.68 -7.59 -17.82
C ALA A 368 26.36 -7.73 -16.33
N LYS A 369 25.74 -8.84 -15.91
CA LYS A 369 25.37 -9.11 -14.51
C LYS A 369 26.54 -9.67 -13.70
N VAL A 370 27.17 -10.76 -14.15
CA VAL A 370 28.22 -11.48 -13.38
C VAL A 370 29.66 -11.11 -13.75
N GLY A 371 29.87 -10.40 -14.86
CA GLY A 371 31.18 -10.01 -15.36
C GLY A 371 31.85 -11.04 -16.28
N SER A 372 32.85 -10.59 -17.05
CA SER A 372 33.51 -11.39 -18.08
C SER A 372 34.45 -12.47 -17.56
N THR A 373 34.86 -12.36 -16.30
CA THR A 373 35.81 -13.27 -15.64
C THR A 373 35.10 -14.31 -14.78
N ASP A 374 33.77 -14.26 -14.67
CA ASP A 374 33.01 -15.22 -13.90
C ASP A 374 33.16 -16.63 -14.50
N LYS A 375 33.37 -17.61 -13.62
CA LYS A 375 33.66 -18.99 -14.04
C LYS A 375 32.43 -19.66 -14.64
N ARG A 376 31.22 -19.40 -14.13
CA ARG A 376 29.96 -19.96 -14.68
C ARG A 376 29.72 -19.37 -16.07
N TYR A 377 29.91 -18.06 -16.23
CA TYR A 377 29.81 -17.37 -17.51
C TYR A 377 30.78 -17.94 -18.56
N ILE A 378 32.06 -18.06 -18.25
CA ILE A 378 33.05 -18.62 -19.19
C ILE A 378 32.69 -20.06 -19.56
N THR A 379 32.23 -20.86 -18.59
CA THR A 379 31.84 -22.25 -18.81
C THR A 379 30.66 -22.34 -19.78
N ILE A 380 29.59 -21.56 -19.57
CA ILE A 380 28.40 -21.61 -20.43
C ILE A 380 28.66 -21.01 -21.82
N SER A 381 29.47 -19.95 -21.90
CA SER A 381 29.95 -19.38 -23.17
C SER A 381 30.73 -20.39 -23.99
N SER A 382 31.63 -21.13 -23.33
CA SER A 382 32.42 -22.19 -23.95
C SER A 382 31.55 -23.36 -24.41
N ALA A 383 30.55 -23.76 -23.61
CA ALA A 383 29.56 -24.77 -24.00
C ALA A 383 28.76 -24.35 -25.27
N CYS A 384 28.41 -23.07 -25.40
CA CYS A 384 27.79 -22.53 -26.63
C CYS A 384 28.69 -22.72 -27.85
N ALA A 385 29.97 -22.35 -27.72
CA ALA A 385 30.93 -22.55 -28.80
C ALA A 385 31.11 -24.03 -29.15
N HIS A 386 31.21 -24.89 -28.13
CA HIS A 386 31.39 -26.31 -28.30
C HIS A 386 30.22 -26.96 -29.05
N ARG A 387 28.98 -26.58 -28.71
CA ARG A 387 27.77 -27.07 -29.36
C ARG A 387 27.73 -26.72 -30.84
N ILE A 388 27.96 -25.45 -31.18
CA ILE A 388 27.96 -25.00 -32.59
C ILE A 388 29.14 -25.62 -33.33
N LEU A 389 30.33 -25.68 -32.73
CA LEU A 389 31.50 -26.28 -33.34
C LEU A 389 31.27 -27.75 -33.68
N GLY A 390 30.64 -28.53 -32.79
CA GLY A 390 30.27 -29.92 -33.05
C GLY A 390 29.43 -30.05 -34.32
N PHE A 391 28.35 -29.27 -34.43
CA PHE A 391 27.52 -29.24 -35.64
C PHE A 391 28.30 -28.84 -36.90
N LEU A 392 29.19 -27.85 -36.81
CA LEU A 392 30.01 -27.41 -37.95
C LEU A 392 30.97 -28.50 -38.42
N ILE A 393 31.58 -29.23 -37.49
CA ILE A 393 32.46 -30.38 -37.80
C ILE A 393 31.68 -31.45 -38.53
N ASP A 394 30.52 -31.85 -37.98
CA ASP A 394 29.67 -32.89 -38.59
C ASP A 394 29.21 -32.48 -40.00
N THR A 395 28.82 -31.22 -40.18
CA THR A 395 28.36 -30.71 -41.48
C THR A 395 29.50 -30.63 -42.50
N VAL A 396 30.70 -30.25 -42.08
CA VAL A 396 31.89 -30.22 -42.95
C VAL A 396 32.25 -31.64 -43.39
N ASN A 397 32.28 -32.59 -42.44
CA ASN A 397 32.56 -34.00 -42.72
C ASN A 397 31.52 -34.58 -43.70
N GLU A 398 30.22 -34.37 -43.46
CA GLU A 398 29.16 -34.85 -44.35
C GLU A 398 29.26 -34.24 -45.76
N ALA A 399 29.62 -32.96 -45.86
CA ALA A 399 29.81 -32.31 -47.15
C ALA A 399 30.99 -32.92 -47.94
N GLN A 400 32.10 -33.25 -47.26
CA GLN A 400 33.25 -33.90 -47.88
C GLN A 400 32.93 -35.33 -48.34
N ASP A 401 32.19 -36.09 -47.54
CA ASP A 401 31.74 -37.45 -47.89
C ASP A 401 30.76 -37.44 -49.08
N SER A 402 29.79 -36.50 -49.05
CA SER A 402 28.84 -36.29 -50.15
C SER A 402 29.55 -35.85 -51.43
N PHE A 403 30.59 -35.02 -51.33
CA PHE A 403 31.41 -34.65 -52.49
C PHE A 403 32.13 -35.86 -53.09
N SER A 404 32.66 -36.76 -52.25
CA SER A 404 33.34 -37.97 -52.71
C SER A 404 32.44 -38.87 -53.58
N SER A 405 31.12 -38.85 -53.34
CA SER A 405 30.14 -39.61 -54.13
C SER A 405 29.54 -38.81 -55.31
N ARG A 406 29.09 -37.57 -55.08
CA ARG A 406 28.30 -36.77 -56.04
C ARG A 406 29.13 -35.81 -56.88
N LYS A 407 30.37 -35.52 -56.47
CA LYS A 407 31.32 -34.61 -57.16
C LYS A 407 30.80 -33.18 -57.36
N ASN A 408 29.86 -32.70 -56.53
CA ASN A 408 29.33 -31.34 -56.60
C ASN A 408 30.25 -30.34 -55.85
N LEU A 409 31.15 -29.71 -56.60
CA LEU A 409 32.16 -28.80 -56.05
C LEU A 409 31.58 -27.46 -55.54
N THR A 410 30.49 -26.97 -56.14
CA THR A 410 29.88 -25.68 -55.75
C THR A 410 29.16 -25.78 -54.40
N ASP A 411 28.47 -26.89 -54.15
CA ASP A 411 27.81 -27.14 -52.87
C ASP A 411 28.84 -27.29 -51.75
N LEU A 412 29.93 -28.04 -52.01
CA LEU A 412 31.04 -28.17 -51.07
C LEU A 412 31.66 -26.80 -50.74
N GLN A 413 31.96 -25.98 -51.75
CA GLN A 413 32.53 -24.65 -51.53
C GLN A 413 31.61 -23.78 -50.66
N SER A 414 30.30 -23.78 -50.94
CA SER A 414 29.31 -23.01 -50.19
C SER A 414 29.28 -23.44 -48.72
N THR A 415 29.18 -24.75 -48.44
CA THR A 415 29.12 -25.28 -47.07
C THR A 415 30.40 -25.00 -46.28
N ILE A 416 31.57 -25.26 -46.87
CA ILE A 416 32.86 -25.00 -46.22
C ILE A 416 33.05 -23.50 -45.95
N GLY A 417 32.67 -22.63 -46.91
CA GLY A 417 32.75 -21.18 -46.73
C GLY A 417 31.88 -20.67 -45.58
N GLN A 418 30.63 -21.16 -45.49
CA GLN A 418 29.71 -20.83 -44.39
C GLN A 418 30.23 -21.36 -43.05
N ALA A 419 30.70 -22.61 -43.00
CA ALA A 419 31.26 -23.21 -41.80
C ALA A 419 32.51 -22.44 -41.32
N THR A 420 33.41 -22.06 -42.23
CA THR A 420 34.56 -21.21 -41.93
C THR A 420 34.13 -19.89 -41.28
N GLY A 421 33.14 -19.21 -41.87
CA GLY A 421 32.62 -17.94 -41.36
C GLY A 421 32.03 -18.07 -39.96
N LEU A 422 31.26 -19.13 -39.70
CA LEU A 422 30.69 -19.41 -38.39
C LEU A 422 31.76 -19.79 -37.36
N THR A 423 32.72 -20.63 -37.70
CA THR A 423 33.82 -21.00 -36.79
C THR A 423 34.63 -19.78 -36.35
N ARG A 424 34.89 -18.81 -37.25
CA ARG A 424 35.53 -17.54 -36.85
C ARG A 424 34.69 -16.74 -35.86
N LYS A 425 33.37 -16.71 -36.04
CA LYS A 425 32.47 -16.02 -35.10
C LYS A 425 32.48 -16.66 -33.70
N LEU A 426 32.80 -17.95 -33.57
CA LEU A 426 32.92 -18.61 -32.27
C LEU A 426 34.09 -18.06 -31.44
N LEU A 427 35.19 -17.63 -32.09
CA LEU A 427 36.34 -17.05 -31.39
C LEU A 427 36.07 -15.65 -30.81
N LEU A 428 34.97 -15.02 -31.21
CA LEU A 428 34.49 -13.76 -30.63
C LEU A 428 33.82 -13.96 -29.27
N LEU A 429 33.49 -15.20 -28.90
CA LEU A 429 32.97 -15.53 -27.58
C LEU A 429 34.09 -15.54 -26.54
N ASP A 430 33.71 -15.35 -25.28
CA ASP A 430 34.63 -15.49 -24.16
C ASP A 430 34.80 -16.97 -23.83
N LEU A 431 35.88 -17.57 -24.34
CA LEU A 431 36.15 -19.01 -24.22
C LEU A 431 37.21 -19.31 -23.15
N ASP A 432 37.04 -20.45 -22.49
CA ASP A 432 38.11 -21.07 -21.71
C ASP A 432 39.29 -21.47 -22.63
N GLY A 433 40.44 -21.73 -22.02
CA GLY A 433 41.67 -22.02 -22.76
C GLY A 433 41.59 -23.26 -23.65
N GLU A 434 40.94 -24.32 -23.19
CA GLU A 434 40.82 -25.58 -23.92
C GLU A 434 39.87 -25.43 -25.11
N THR A 435 38.69 -24.85 -24.88
CA THR A 435 37.70 -24.60 -25.92
C THR A 435 38.26 -23.68 -27.00
N ARG A 436 39.01 -22.62 -26.61
CA ARG A 436 39.67 -21.72 -27.57
C ARG A 436 40.68 -22.45 -28.46
N VAL A 437 41.51 -23.31 -27.87
CA VAL A 437 42.48 -24.13 -28.63
C VAL A 437 41.75 -25.05 -29.60
N ARG A 438 40.66 -25.70 -29.15
CA ARG A 438 39.86 -26.59 -30.00
C ARG A 438 39.21 -25.85 -31.17
N VAL A 439 38.62 -24.68 -30.94
CA VAL A 439 38.02 -23.86 -32.01
C VAL A 439 39.10 -23.42 -33.01
N ASN A 440 40.26 -22.94 -32.55
CA ASN A 440 41.37 -22.55 -33.41
C ASN A 440 41.87 -23.70 -34.29
N LYS A 441 42.11 -24.88 -33.71
CA LYS A 441 42.58 -26.06 -34.45
C LYS A 441 41.60 -26.50 -35.55
N ASN A 442 40.30 -26.49 -35.24
CA ASN A 442 39.28 -26.81 -36.23
C ASN A 442 39.15 -25.71 -37.29
N LEU A 443 39.28 -24.44 -36.92
CA LEU A 443 39.29 -23.32 -37.86
C LEU A 443 40.44 -23.45 -38.86
N GLU A 444 41.67 -23.67 -38.39
CA GLU A 444 42.85 -23.86 -39.25
C GLU A 444 42.62 -25.00 -40.27
N THR A 445 42.01 -26.09 -39.81
CA THR A 445 41.69 -27.23 -40.67
C THR A 445 40.64 -26.89 -41.73
N ILE A 446 39.53 -26.27 -41.32
CA ILE A 446 38.44 -25.86 -42.23
C ILE A 446 38.95 -24.80 -43.21
N GLU A 447 39.80 -23.86 -42.80
CA GLU A 447 40.40 -22.84 -43.67
C GLU A 447 41.34 -23.45 -44.71
N GLY A 448 42.14 -24.45 -44.33
CA GLY A 448 42.96 -25.23 -45.25
C GLY A 448 42.11 -25.91 -46.34
N ILE A 449 40.98 -26.50 -45.94
CA ILE A 449 40.01 -27.10 -46.87
C ILE A 449 39.38 -26.01 -47.75
N ASN A 450 38.96 -24.88 -47.17
CA ASN A 450 38.31 -23.80 -47.91
C ASN A 450 39.22 -23.21 -49.00
N THR A 451 40.51 -23.02 -48.68
CA THR A 451 41.54 -22.53 -49.61
C THR A 451 41.70 -23.51 -50.78
N SER A 452 41.78 -24.80 -50.44
CA SER A 452 41.88 -25.90 -51.41
C SER A 452 40.67 -25.97 -52.34
N VAL A 453 39.45 -25.98 -51.79
CA VAL A 453 38.21 -26.03 -52.58
C VAL A 453 38.06 -24.77 -53.45
N THR A 454 38.37 -23.59 -52.92
CA THR A 454 38.28 -22.32 -53.67
C THR A 454 39.27 -22.27 -54.83
N ALA A 455 40.50 -22.75 -54.64
CA ALA A 455 41.47 -22.88 -55.72
C ALA A 455 40.94 -23.84 -56.81
N ALA A 456 40.36 -24.98 -56.42
CA ALA A 456 39.79 -25.93 -57.37
C ALA A 456 38.60 -25.35 -58.16
N VAL A 457 37.71 -24.58 -57.52
CA VAL A 457 36.59 -23.89 -58.19
C VAL A 457 37.10 -22.82 -59.14
N THR A 458 38.10 -22.03 -58.73
CA THR A 458 38.69 -20.99 -59.57
C THR A 458 39.34 -21.57 -60.82
N VAL A 459 40.08 -22.68 -60.67
CA VAL A 459 40.64 -23.44 -61.80
C VAL A 459 39.53 -23.97 -62.71
N ARG A 460 38.44 -24.50 -62.16
CA ARG A 460 37.28 -24.97 -62.95
C ARG A 460 36.60 -23.83 -63.70
N ALA A 461 36.39 -22.67 -63.07
CA ALA A 461 35.76 -21.50 -63.68
C ALA A 461 36.63 -20.92 -64.81
N ASN A 462 37.94 -20.79 -64.59
CA ASN A 462 38.89 -20.31 -65.58
C ASN A 462 39.09 -21.29 -66.76
N ARG A 463 38.71 -22.56 -66.61
CA ARG A 463 38.79 -23.59 -67.66
C ARG A 463 37.45 -23.85 -68.35
N ALA A 464 36.32 -23.52 -67.73
CA ALA A 464 35.00 -23.58 -68.37
C ALA A 464 34.83 -22.54 -69.50
N SER A 465 35.67 -21.50 -69.54
CA SER A 465 35.81 -20.55 -70.65
C SER A 465 36.59 -21.10 -71.86
N SER A 466 37.18 -22.31 -71.74
CA SER A 466 37.89 -23.01 -72.82
C SER A 466 37.33 -24.43 -72.99
N SER A 467 36.56 -24.68 -74.05
CA SER A 467 35.84 -25.95 -74.25
C SER A 467 36.75 -27.18 -74.42
N SER A 468 36.67 -28.15 -73.49
CA SER A 468 36.59 -29.61 -73.75
C SER A 468 36.64 -30.41 -72.44
N ASN A 469 35.79 -31.45 -72.34
CA ASN A 469 35.72 -32.51 -71.32
C ASN A 469 36.13 -32.17 -69.87
N ILE A 470 35.18 -31.55 -69.15
CA ILE A 470 35.31 -31.02 -67.77
C ILE A 470 35.56 -32.10 -66.70
N LEU A 471 35.18 -33.37 -66.94
CA LEU A 471 35.21 -34.43 -65.91
C LEU A 471 36.55 -35.17 -65.77
N GLU A 472 37.44 -35.13 -66.77
CA GLU A 472 38.72 -35.86 -66.76
C GLU A 472 39.92 -35.05 -66.20
N GLN A 473 39.73 -33.79 -65.85
CA GLN A 473 40.85 -32.87 -65.60
C GLN A 473 40.79 -32.14 -64.25
N ILE A 474 40.05 -32.69 -63.29
CA ILE A 474 40.17 -32.27 -61.89
C ILE A 474 41.52 -32.82 -61.37
N PRO A 475 42.43 -31.96 -60.87
CA PRO A 475 43.74 -32.40 -60.38
C PRO A 475 43.61 -33.55 -59.37
N VAL A 476 44.49 -34.55 -59.45
CA VAL A 476 44.49 -35.75 -58.59
C VAL A 476 44.46 -35.38 -57.09
N TRP A 477 45.03 -34.24 -56.70
CA TRP A 477 44.98 -33.78 -55.31
C TRP A 477 43.57 -33.47 -54.80
N VAL A 478 42.62 -33.10 -55.67
CA VAL A 478 41.20 -32.93 -55.31
C VAL A 478 40.55 -34.26 -54.96
N TRP A 479 41.05 -35.38 -55.52
CA TRP A 479 40.66 -36.74 -55.12
C TRP A 479 41.33 -37.19 -53.82
N ILE A 480 42.46 -36.57 -53.44
CA ILE A 480 43.23 -36.89 -52.23
C ILE A 480 42.69 -36.17 -50.98
N VAL A 481 41.79 -35.18 -51.12
CA VAL A 481 41.15 -34.49 -49.98
C VAL A 481 40.27 -35.43 -49.11
N GLY A 482 40.03 -36.66 -49.56
CA GLY A 482 39.24 -37.67 -48.84
C GLY A 482 39.80 -38.19 -47.52
N VAL A 483 40.92 -37.68 -46.98
CA VAL A 483 41.43 -38.10 -45.66
C VAL A 483 42.02 -36.94 -44.85
N ILE A 484 41.27 -35.86 -44.67
CA ILE A 484 41.45 -35.03 -43.47
C ILE A 484 40.24 -35.29 -42.58
N PHE A 485 40.30 -36.40 -41.82
CA PHE A 485 39.37 -36.58 -40.71
C PHE A 485 39.58 -35.40 -39.75
N LEU A 486 38.56 -34.56 -39.57
CA LEU A 486 38.43 -33.76 -38.37
C LEU A 486 38.33 -34.77 -37.22
N LEU A 487 39.47 -35.11 -36.61
CA LEU A 487 39.52 -36.06 -35.52
C LEU A 487 38.70 -35.51 -34.36
N SER A 488 37.52 -36.10 -34.18
CA SER A 488 36.81 -36.19 -32.92
C SER A 488 37.72 -36.87 -31.89
N MET A 489 38.53 -36.08 -31.19
CA MET A 489 39.09 -36.53 -29.91
C MET A 489 38.05 -36.20 -28.84
N CYS A 490 37.07 -37.10 -28.70
CA CYS A 490 36.28 -37.23 -27.49
C CYS A 490 37.17 -37.82 -26.40
N SER A 491 37.35 -37.10 -25.28
CA SER A 491 37.37 -37.70 -23.94
C SER A 491 37.38 -36.60 -22.87
N GLY A 492 36.33 -36.56 -22.04
CA GLY A 492 36.25 -35.76 -20.81
C GLY A 492 35.20 -34.67 -20.86
#